data_AF-A0A378KKQ2-F1
#
_entry.id   AF-A0A378KKQ2-F1
#
_cell.length_a   1.000
_cell.length_b   1.000
_cell.length_c   1.000
_cell.angle_alpha   90.00
_cell.angle_beta   90.00
_cell.angle_gamma   90.00
#
_symmetry.space_group_name_H-M   'P 1'
#
loop_
_entity.id
_entity.type
_entity.pdbx_description
1 polymer ?
#
loop_
_entity_poly.entity_id
_entity_poly.type
_entity_poly.pdbx_seq_one_letter_code
_entity_poly.pdbx_strand_id
1 'polypeptide(L)'
;MKKPYDMKLITLHQHWLIAEANDRLLKSDLNKSDLEYIANSLEGKFFNPKMTAALIFSMQRVAVTYALMYVVIEGYQQSKFNNTEINNLLNRSDCVSALRRLRNATFHYQSVPFSSKSVEFILIGDSEQWIREIHLAFKKFFERELELENNLTKFNETNNEKYNILLALKAWD
;
A
#
# COMPACT_ATOMS: atom_id res chain seq x y z
N MET A 1 -11.77 1.03 32.24
CA MET A 1 -12.39 0.86 30.91
C MET A 1 -11.33 1.10 29.85
N LYS A 2 -11.12 0.16 28.91
CA LYS A 2 -10.30 0.46 27.72
C LYS A 2 -11.01 1.59 26.96
N LYS A 3 -10.28 2.64 26.59
CA LYS A 3 -10.81 3.71 25.73
C LYS A 3 -11.35 3.04 24.46
N PRO A 4 -12.58 3.34 24.00
CA PRO A 4 -13.05 2.80 22.73
C PRO A 4 -12.04 3.21 21.65
N TYR A 5 -11.60 2.25 20.83
CA TYR A 5 -10.66 2.53 19.75
C TYR A 5 -11.28 3.55 18.79
N ASP A 6 -10.47 4.50 18.33
CA ASP A 6 -10.88 5.44 17.29
C ASP A 6 -11.12 4.68 15.98
N MET A 7 -12.39 4.51 15.63
CA MET A 7 -12.78 3.79 14.41
C MET A 7 -12.20 4.43 13.14
N LYS A 8 -12.00 5.76 13.11
CA LYS A 8 -11.37 6.42 11.96
C LYS A 8 -9.91 5.97 11.81
N LEU A 9 -9.21 5.82 12.92
CA LEU A 9 -7.81 5.39 12.93
C LEU A 9 -7.70 3.92 12.47
N ILE A 10 -8.60 3.05 12.94
CA ILE A 10 -8.66 1.65 12.49
C ILE A 10 -8.96 1.57 10.99
N THR A 11 -9.97 2.29 10.51
CA THR A 11 -10.33 2.32 9.09
C THR A 11 -9.19 2.86 8.24
N LEU A 12 -8.50 3.91 8.69
CA LEU A 12 -7.36 4.44 7.98
C LEU A 12 -6.19 3.43 7.93
N HIS A 13 -5.89 2.78 9.05
CA HIS A 13 -4.88 1.73 9.12
C HIS A 13 -5.21 0.54 8.20
N GLN A 14 -6.48 0.15 8.10
CA GLN A 14 -6.91 -0.88 7.16
C GLN A 14 -6.59 -0.51 5.71
N HIS A 15 -6.84 0.73 5.30
CA HIS A 15 -6.49 1.19 3.94
C HIS A 15 -4.97 1.22 3.73
N TRP A 16 -4.21 1.59 4.76
CA TRP A 16 -2.75 1.50 4.69
C TRP A 16 -2.25 0.07 4.57
N LEU A 17 -2.82 -0.89 5.30
CA LEU A 17 -2.50 -2.32 5.15
C LEU A 17 -2.80 -2.84 3.75
N ILE A 18 -3.88 -2.37 3.11
CA ILE A 18 -4.20 -2.72 1.71
C ILE A 18 -3.12 -2.18 0.76
N ALA A 19 -2.63 -0.96 0.99
CA ALA A 19 -1.54 -0.39 0.20
C ALA A 19 -0.21 -1.12 0.43
N GLU A 20 0.15 -1.38 1.69
CA GLU A 20 1.35 -2.13 2.11
C GLU A 20 1.38 -3.55 1.51
N ALA A 21 0.24 -4.24 1.49
CA ALA A 21 0.14 -5.56 0.87
C ALA A 21 0.47 -5.52 -0.64
N ASN A 22 0.06 -4.46 -1.34
CA ASN A 22 0.37 -4.27 -2.75
C ASN A 22 1.83 -3.85 -2.99
N ASP A 23 2.42 -3.07 -2.09
CA ASP A 23 3.86 -2.73 -2.14
C ASP A 23 4.75 -3.98 -1.98
N ARG A 24 4.34 -4.92 -1.12
CA ARG A 24 5.01 -6.23 -0.99
C ARG A 24 4.86 -7.05 -2.25
N LEU A 25 3.68 -7.04 -2.87
CA LEU A 25 3.50 -7.65 -4.18
C LEU A 25 4.43 -6.99 -5.18
N LEU A 26 4.52 -5.66 -5.28
CA LEU A 26 5.42 -4.99 -6.23
C LEU A 26 6.87 -5.51 -6.16
N LYS A 27 7.35 -5.83 -4.96
CA LYS A 27 8.70 -6.35 -4.69
C LYS A 27 8.88 -7.84 -5.01
N SER A 28 7.81 -8.57 -5.30
CA SER A 28 7.88 -9.99 -5.67
C SER A 28 8.15 -10.15 -7.17
N ASP A 29 8.85 -11.23 -7.51
CA ASP A 29 9.04 -11.64 -8.90
C ASP A 29 7.71 -11.90 -9.60
N LEU A 30 7.70 -11.66 -10.91
CA LEU A 30 6.58 -12.02 -11.76
C LEU A 30 6.65 -13.51 -12.06
N ASN A 31 5.53 -14.20 -11.87
CA ASN A 31 5.44 -15.61 -12.24
C ASN A 31 5.59 -15.75 -13.77
N LYS A 32 6.46 -16.68 -14.18
CA LYS A 32 6.73 -16.99 -15.58
C LYS A 32 5.45 -17.34 -16.35
N SER A 33 4.52 -18.08 -15.75
CA SER A 33 3.26 -18.45 -16.41
C SER A 33 2.39 -17.24 -16.74
N ASP A 34 2.35 -16.24 -15.86
CA ASP A 34 1.55 -15.02 -16.05
C ASP A 34 2.14 -14.15 -17.16
N LEU A 35 3.47 -14.05 -17.17
CA LEU A 35 4.20 -13.35 -18.24
C LEU A 35 3.97 -14.02 -19.60
N GLU A 36 4.00 -15.34 -19.67
CA GLU A 36 3.75 -16.09 -20.90
C GLU A 36 2.30 -15.90 -21.39
N TYR A 37 1.33 -15.99 -20.48
CA TYR A 37 -0.08 -15.73 -20.82
C TYR A 37 -0.28 -14.33 -21.43
N ILE A 38 0.25 -13.29 -20.79
CA ILE A 38 0.11 -11.91 -21.28
C ILE A 38 0.90 -11.73 -22.58
N ALA A 39 2.12 -12.24 -22.67
CA ALA A 39 2.93 -12.14 -23.88
C ALA A 39 2.21 -12.76 -25.09
N ASN A 40 1.56 -13.92 -24.91
CA ASN A 40 0.77 -14.56 -25.96
C ASN A 40 -0.43 -13.69 -26.37
N SER A 41 -1.06 -12.97 -25.44
CA SER A 41 -2.16 -12.03 -25.77
C SER A 41 -1.71 -10.81 -26.61
N LEU A 42 -0.41 -10.53 -26.59
CA LEU A 42 0.25 -9.43 -27.29
C LEU A 42 1.01 -9.88 -28.55
N GLU A 43 1.00 -11.18 -28.86
CA GLU A 43 1.69 -11.74 -30.02
C GLU A 43 1.19 -11.10 -31.34
N GLY A 44 2.12 -10.79 -32.24
CA GLY A 44 1.84 -10.10 -33.50
C GLY A 44 1.43 -8.63 -33.39
N LYS A 45 1.23 -8.09 -32.16
CA LYS A 45 0.88 -6.68 -31.92
C LYS A 45 2.09 -5.81 -31.56
N PHE A 46 3.15 -6.43 -31.02
CA PHE A 46 4.35 -5.74 -30.58
C PHE A 46 5.61 -6.51 -31.02
N PHE A 47 6.71 -5.78 -31.27
CA PHE A 47 7.99 -6.36 -31.69
C PHE A 47 8.59 -7.31 -30.64
N ASN A 48 8.35 -7.04 -29.34
CA ASN A 48 8.76 -7.90 -28.24
C ASN A 48 7.63 -8.07 -27.21
N PRO A 49 6.72 -9.04 -27.41
CA PRO A 49 5.56 -9.23 -26.56
C PRO A 49 5.91 -9.56 -25.10
N LYS A 50 7.00 -10.31 -24.86
CA LYS A 50 7.46 -10.67 -23.51
C LYS A 50 7.95 -9.46 -22.72
N MET A 51 8.81 -8.64 -23.33
CA MET A 51 9.29 -7.40 -22.72
C MET A 51 8.13 -6.42 -22.48
N THR A 52 7.21 -6.31 -23.44
CA THR A 52 6.03 -5.45 -23.33
C THR A 52 5.11 -5.90 -22.20
N ALA A 53 4.85 -7.21 -22.07
CA ALA A 53 4.08 -7.78 -20.98
C ALA A 53 4.70 -7.47 -19.62
N ALA A 54 6.01 -7.69 -19.47
CA ALA A 54 6.73 -7.42 -18.23
C ALA A 54 6.67 -5.93 -17.84
N LEU A 55 6.84 -5.03 -18.81
CA LEU A 55 6.78 -3.58 -18.59
C LEU A 55 5.37 -3.15 -18.16
N ILE A 56 4.34 -3.52 -18.92
CA ILE A 56 2.94 -3.17 -18.63
C ILE A 56 2.58 -3.64 -17.23
N PHE A 57 2.84 -4.92 -16.92
CA PHE A 57 2.44 -5.49 -15.65
C PHE A 57 3.16 -4.83 -14.47
N SER A 58 4.47 -4.55 -14.60
CA SER A 58 5.23 -3.82 -13.59
C SER A 58 4.68 -2.41 -13.36
N MET A 59 4.40 -1.68 -14.44
CA MET A 59 3.80 -0.34 -14.36
C MET A 59 2.42 -0.35 -13.70
N GLN A 60 1.59 -1.36 -13.97
CA GLN A 60 0.27 -1.49 -13.35
C GLN A 60 0.37 -1.76 -11.84
N ARG A 61 1.30 -2.61 -11.39
CA ARG A 61 1.54 -2.85 -9.95
C ARG A 61 1.95 -1.57 -9.23
N VAL A 62 2.85 -0.79 -9.83
CA VAL A 62 3.26 0.52 -9.31
C VAL A 62 2.06 1.46 -9.24
N ALA A 63 1.30 1.58 -10.34
CA ALA A 63 0.16 2.48 -10.42
C ALA A 63 -0.91 2.15 -9.37
N VAL A 64 -1.24 0.87 -9.17
CA VAL A 64 -2.19 0.42 -8.13
C VAL A 64 -1.66 0.75 -6.73
N THR A 65 -0.40 0.45 -6.44
CA THR A 65 0.20 0.73 -5.13
C THR A 65 0.15 2.24 -4.81
N TYR A 66 0.53 3.08 -5.77
CA TYR A 66 0.53 4.53 -5.64
C TYR A 66 -0.89 5.09 -5.52
N ALA A 67 -1.84 4.55 -6.29
CA ALA A 67 -3.24 4.92 -6.21
C ALA A 67 -3.86 4.59 -4.84
N LEU A 68 -3.54 3.44 -4.26
CA LEU A 68 -3.97 3.06 -2.91
C LEU A 68 -3.36 3.97 -1.84
N MET A 69 -2.09 4.37 -1.99
CA MET A 69 -1.49 5.34 -1.08
C MET A 69 -2.19 6.70 -1.10
N TYR A 70 -2.71 7.15 -2.25
CA TYR A 70 -3.55 8.34 -2.28
C TYR A 70 -4.84 8.18 -1.46
N VAL A 71 -5.46 6.99 -1.46
CA VAL A 71 -6.65 6.72 -0.63
C VAL A 71 -6.32 6.84 0.86
N VAL A 72 -5.13 6.41 1.29
CA VAL A 72 -4.65 6.62 2.67
C VAL A 72 -4.51 8.12 2.97
N ILE A 73 -3.91 8.90 2.06
CA ILE A 73 -3.78 10.35 2.22
C ILE A 73 -5.16 11.03 2.33
N GLU A 74 -6.10 10.67 1.46
CA GLU A 74 -7.46 11.19 1.46
C GLU A 74 -8.18 10.86 2.77
N GLY A 75 -8.11 9.60 3.22
CA GLY A 75 -8.70 9.17 4.49
C GLY A 75 -8.07 9.89 5.69
N TYR A 76 -6.76 10.13 5.68
CA TYR A 76 -6.06 10.89 6.71
C TYR A 76 -6.57 12.33 6.82
N GLN A 77 -6.68 13.02 5.68
CA GLN A 77 -7.18 14.39 5.60
C GLN A 77 -8.65 14.49 6.02
N GLN A 78 -9.51 13.60 5.54
CA GLN A 78 -10.94 13.54 5.92
C GLN A 78 -11.15 13.25 7.41
N SER A 79 -10.28 12.42 8.00
CA SER A 79 -10.34 12.10 9.43
C SER A 79 -9.87 13.24 10.33
N LYS A 80 -9.24 14.29 9.75
CA LYS A 80 -8.66 15.44 10.47
C LYS A 80 -7.60 15.04 11.48
N PHE A 81 -6.84 13.98 11.19
CA PHE A 81 -5.66 13.66 11.99
C PHE A 81 -4.59 14.73 11.81
N ASN A 82 -3.71 14.86 12.80
CA ASN A 82 -2.66 15.86 12.81
C ASN A 82 -1.32 15.22 13.23
N ASN A 83 -0.40 15.12 12.29
CA ASN A 83 0.94 14.56 12.49
C ASN A 83 1.91 15.41 11.68
N THR A 84 2.90 16.00 12.36
CA THR A 84 3.84 16.96 11.77
C THR A 84 4.63 16.39 10.59
N GLU A 85 5.12 15.14 10.67
CA GLU A 85 5.90 14.50 9.60
C GLU A 85 5.04 14.30 8.35
N ILE A 86 3.85 13.72 8.51
CA ILE A 86 2.89 13.52 7.41
C ILE A 86 2.49 14.86 6.81
N ASN A 87 2.09 15.84 7.63
CA ASN A 87 1.66 17.15 7.15
C ASN A 87 2.76 17.87 6.35
N ASN A 88 4.02 17.77 6.78
CA ASN A 88 5.14 18.36 6.05
C ASN A 88 5.31 17.73 4.67
N LEU A 89 5.18 16.40 4.57
CA LEU A 89 5.23 15.71 3.29
C LEU A 89 4.04 16.07 2.39
N LEU A 90 2.85 16.27 2.96
CA LEU A 90 1.65 16.67 2.22
C LEU A 90 1.70 18.12 1.70
N ASN A 91 2.67 18.94 2.13
CA ASN A 91 2.91 20.27 1.55
C ASN A 91 3.42 20.20 0.09
N ARG A 92 3.86 19.03 -0.38
CA ARG A 92 4.16 18.77 -1.80
C ARG A 92 2.89 18.62 -2.62
N SER A 93 2.21 19.75 -2.83
CA SER A 93 0.93 19.81 -3.53
C SER A 93 0.98 19.29 -4.97
N ASP A 94 2.14 19.40 -5.63
CA ASP A 94 2.43 18.85 -6.95
C ASP A 94 2.32 17.31 -6.94
N CYS A 95 3.03 16.65 -6.01
CA CYS A 95 2.98 15.21 -5.81
C CYS A 95 1.58 14.74 -5.42
N VAL A 96 0.95 15.39 -4.43
CA VAL A 96 -0.40 15.01 -3.95
C VAL A 96 -1.42 15.13 -5.09
N SER A 97 -1.37 16.21 -5.87
CA SER A 97 -2.29 16.44 -6.98
C SER A 97 -2.09 15.47 -8.14
N ALA A 98 -0.84 15.16 -8.49
CA ALA A 98 -0.52 14.17 -9.52
C ALA A 98 -0.90 12.76 -9.08
N LEU A 99 -0.67 12.39 -7.81
CA LEU A 99 -1.07 11.10 -7.24
C LEU A 99 -2.59 10.91 -7.25
N ARG A 100 -3.36 11.98 -6.97
CA ARG A 100 -4.83 11.97 -7.13
C ARG A 100 -5.25 11.67 -8.56
N ARG A 101 -4.58 12.28 -9.55
CA ARG A 101 -4.85 12.06 -10.98
C ARG A 101 -4.48 10.65 -11.40
N LEU A 102 -3.36 10.13 -10.92
CA LEU A 102 -2.94 8.75 -11.10
C LEU A 102 -4.01 7.80 -10.55
N ARG A 103 -4.44 7.98 -9.30
CA ARG A 103 -5.52 7.18 -8.68
C ARG A 103 -6.77 7.14 -9.56
N ASN A 104 -7.18 8.28 -10.09
CA ASN A 104 -8.33 8.35 -10.97
C ASN A 104 -8.08 7.59 -12.29
N ALA A 105 -6.92 7.74 -12.90
CA ALA A 105 -6.57 7.03 -14.13
C ALA A 105 -6.42 5.51 -13.94
N THR A 106 -6.01 5.06 -12.74
CA THR A 106 -5.85 3.65 -12.39
C THR A 106 -7.18 2.94 -12.16
N PHE A 107 -8.10 3.57 -11.43
CA PHE A 107 -9.36 2.92 -11.02
C PHE A 107 -10.58 3.27 -11.88
N HIS A 108 -10.48 4.25 -12.77
CA HIS A 108 -11.52 4.55 -13.76
C HIS A 108 -11.05 4.19 -15.15
N TYR A 109 -11.92 3.53 -15.92
CA TYR A 109 -11.67 3.19 -17.31
C TYR A 109 -11.21 4.41 -18.11
N GLN A 110 -10.13 4.23 -18.88
CA GLN A 110 -9.57 5.24 -19.78
C GLN A 110 -9.73 4.76 -21.22
N SER A 111 -10.11 5.66 -22.13
CA SER A 111 -10.21 5.36 -23.56
C SER A 111 -8.86 5.14 -24.24
N VAL A 112 -7.76 5.58 -23.59
CA VAL A 112 -6.39 5.46 -24.10
C VAL A 112 -5.50 4.85 -23.01
N PRO A 113 -4.69 3.83 -23.34
CA PRO A 113 -3.70 3.30 -22.41
C PRO A 113 -2.65 4.37 -22.09
N PHE A 114 -2.18 4.42 -20.84
CA PHE A 114 -1.13 5.34 -20.39
C PHE A 114 -1.40 6.83 -20.69
N SER A 115 -2.61 7.32 -20.38
CA SER A 115 -2.94 8.75 -20.47
C SER A 115 -1.90 9.63 -19.75
N SER A 116 -1.77 10.90 -20.13
CA SER A 116 -0.88 11.86 -19.46
C SER A 116 -1.08 11.88 -17.93
N LYS A 117 -2.34 11.75 -17.47
CA LYS A 117 -2.70 11.67 -16.05
C LYS A 117 -2.10 10.46 -15.32
N SER A 118 -1.82 9.38 -16.03
CA SER A 118 -1.27 8.14 -15.46
C SER A 118 0.25 8.14 -15.36
N VAL A 119 0.94 9.03 -16.08
CA VAL A 119 2.41 9.11 -16.08
C VAL A 119 2.94 10.35 -15.38
N GLU A 120 2.11 11.40 -15.23
CA GLU A 120 2.53 12.68 -14.66
C GLU A 120 3.21 12.55 -13.29
N PHE A 121 2.66 11.72 -12.39
CA PHE A 121 3.28 11.49 -11.09
C PHE A 121 4.69 10.89 -11.22
N ILE A 122 4.87 9.93 -12.13
CA ILE A 122 6.15 9.23 -12.36
C ILE A 122 7.20 10.20 -12.93
N LEU A 123 6.77 11.22 -13.69
CA LEU A 123 7.65 12.18 -14.33
C LEU A 123 8.11 13.33 -13.42
N ILE A 124 7.51 13.48 -12.23
CA ILE A 124 8.00 14.42 -11.22
C ILE A 124 9.32 13.88 -10.65
N GLY A 125 10.40 14.65 -10.76
CA GLY A 125 11.77 14.15 -10.57
C GLY A 125 12.08 13.48 -9.23
N ASP A 126 11.37 13.84 -8.16
CA ASP A 126 11.56 13.29 -6.81
C ASP A 126 10.30 12.59 -6.25
N SER A 127 9.32 12.27 -7.09
CA SER A 127 8.06 11.64 -6.66
C SER A 127 8.26 10.24 -6.08
N GLU A 128 9.22 9.48 -6.61
CA GLU A 128 9.57 8.15 -6.12
C GLU A 128 10.16 8.21 -4.70
N GLN A 129 10.94 9.25 -4.40
CA GLN A 129 11.43 9.47 -3.05
C GLN A 129 10.30 9.91 -2.13
N TRP A 130 9.51 10.88 -2.56
CA TRP A 130 8.38 11.39 -1.80
C TRP A 130 7.37 10.29 -1.43
N ILE A 131 7.02 9.39 -2.36
CA ILE A 131 6.07 8.30 -2.09
C ILE A 131 6.62 7.28 -1.08
N ARG A 132 7.92 7.02 -1.09
CA ARG A 132 8.57 6.17 -0.08
C ARG A 132 8.54 6.83 1.31
N GLU A 133 8.82 8.13 1.37
CA GLU A 133 8.84 8.89 2.62
C GLU A 133 7.43 8.98 3.24
N ILE A 134 6.40 9.30 2.46
CA ILE A 134 5.02 9.35 2.97
C ILE A 134 4.53 7.97 3.41
N HIS A 135 4.89 6.91 2.68
CA HIS A 135 4.57 5.54 3.08
C HIS A 135 5.20 5.17 4.42
N LEU A 136 6.49 5.50 4.62
CA LEU A 136 7.19 5.28 5.88
C LEU A 136 6.61 6.12 7.02
N ALA A 137 6.25 7.38 6.76
CA ALA A 137 5.63 8.25 7.76
C ALA A 137 4.28 7.68 8.25
N PHE A 138 3.46 7.15 7.33
CA PHE A 138 2.22 6.45 7.69
C PHE A 138 2.48 5.19 8.52
N LYS A 139 3.47 4.38 8.15
CA LYS A 139 3.86 3.20 8.93
C LYS A 139 4.14 3.57 10.40
N LYS A 140 5.04 4.53 10.62
CA LYS A 140 5.41 5.02 11.96
C LYS A 140 4.22 5.61 12.71
N PHE A 141 3.36 6.34 12.01
CA PHE A 141 2.13 6.88 12.58
C PHE A 141 1.24 5.77 13.13
N PHE A 142 0.95 4.72 12.37
CA PHE A 142 0.12 3.61 12.88
C PHE A 142 0.81 2.81 13.99
N GLU A 143 2.12 2.55 13.87
CA GLU A 143 2.89 1.87 14.92
C GLU A 143 2.73 2.57 16.28
N ARG A 144 2.79 3.91 16.27
CA ARG A 144 2.61 4.74 17.46
C ARG A 144 1.17 4.81 17.93
N GLU A 145 0.23 5.25 17.08
CA GLU A 145 -1.15 5.54 17.50
C GLU A 145 -1.94 4.27 17.87
N LEU A 146 -1.55 3.10 17.32
CA LEU A 146 -2.16 1.81 17.65
C LEU A 146 -1.36 1.01 18.67
N GLU A 147 -0.26 1.57 19.21
CA GLU A 147 0.63 0.90 20.17
C GLU A 147 0.98 -0.55 19.73
N LEU A 148 1.35 -0.73 18.46
CA LEU A 148 1.43 -2.07 17.85
C LEU A 148 2.43 -2.98 18.57
N GLU A 149 3.58 -2.45 19.01
CA GLU A 149 4.57 -3.22 19.78
C GLU A 149 3.99 -3.72 21.11
N ASN A 150 3.35 -2.86 21.88
CA ASN A 150 2.72 -3.23 23.15
C ASN A 150 1.63 -4.28 22.95
N ASN A 151 0.85 -4.15 21.87
CA ASN A 151 -0.21 -5.09 21.54
C ASN A 151 0.32 -6.45 21.08
N LEU A 152 1.42 -6.47 20.31
CA LEU A 152 2.11 -7.70 19.91
C LEU A 152 2.71 -8.43 21.11
N THR A 153 3.38 -7.72 22.02
CA THR A 153 3.94 -8.29 23.25
C THR A 153 2.84 -8.94 24.10
N LYS A 154 1.75 -8.21 24.37
CA LYS A 154 0.60 -8.75 25.12
C LYS A 154 -0.04 -9.96 24.44
N PHE A 155 -0.16 -9.95 23.12
CA PHE A 155 -0.70 -11.08 22.36
C PHE A 155 0.19 -12.32 22.48
N ASN A 156 1.51 -12.15 22.38
CA ASN A 156 2.47 -13.24 22.52
C ASN A 156 2.51 -13.80 23.95
N GLU A 157 2.45 -12.94 24.97
CA GLU A 157 2.33 -13.35 26.38
C GLU A 157 1.06 -14.17 26.61
N THR A 158 -0.09 -13.68 26.13
CA THR A 158 -1.39 -14.37 26.27
C THR A 158 -1.38 -15.74 25.58
N ASN A 159 -0.78 -15.84 24.39
CA ASN A 159 -0.71 -17.10 23.66
C ASN A 159 0.26 -18.10 24.31
N ASN A 160 1.39 -17.62 24.81
CA ASN A 160 2.34 -18.46 25.55
C ASN A 160 1.71 -18.98 26.85
N GLU A 161 0.97 -18.14 27.58
CA GLU A 161 0.26 -18.54 28.79
C GLU A 161 -0.83 -19.58 28.48
N LYS A 162 -1.63 -19.35 27.43
CA LYS A 162 -2.65 -20.32 26.96
C LYS A 162 -2.02 -21.65 26.52
N TYR A 163 -0.88 -21.61 25.83
CA TYR A 163 -0.14 -22.79 25.41
C TYR A 163 0.42 -23.56 26.62
N ASN A 164 0.96 -22.87 27.62
CA ASN A 164 1.46 -23.47 28.85
C ASN A 164 0.36 -24.13 29.68
N ILE A 165 -0.83 -23.52 29.76
CA ILE A 165 -2.01 -24.12 30.41
C ILE A 165 -2.43 -25.40 29.68
N LEU A 166 -2.48 -25.38 28.34
CA LEU A 166 -2.82 -26.55 27.54
C LEU A 166 -1.80 -27.70 27.71
N LEU A 167 -0.51 -27.39 27.87
CA LEU A 167 0.52 -28.38 28.17
C LEU A 167 0.40 -28.93 29.60
N ALA A 168 0.13 -28.07 30.59
CA ALA A 168 -0.07 -28.49 31.98
C ALA A 168 -1.27 -29.42 32.13
N LEU A 169 -2.39 -29.13 31.44
CA LEU A 169 -3.58 -29.99 31.43
C LEU A 169 -3.31 -31.35 30.76
N LYS A 170 -2.49 -31.40 29.71
CA LYS A 170 -2.09 -32.66 29.04
C LYS A 170 -1.09 -33.50 29.83
N ALA A 171 -0.39 -32.93 30.82
CA ALA A 171 0.56 -33.64 31.66
C ALA A 171 -0.12 -34.33 32.87
N TRP A 172 -1.43 -34.15 33.02
CA TRP A 172 -2.25 -34.70 34.11
C TRP A 172 -3.19 -35.83 33.64
N ASP A 173 -3.14 -36.16 32.34
CA ASP A 173 -3.74 -37.35 31.72
C ASP A 173 -2.67 -38.44 31.53
#